data_AF-A0A414PTD9-F1
#
_entry.id   AF-A0A414PTD9-F1
#
_cell.length_a   1.000
_cell.length_b   1.000
_cell.length_c   1.000
_cell.angle_alpha   90.00
_cell.angle_beta   90.00
_cell.angle_gamma   90.00
#
_symmetry.space_group_name_H-M   'P 1'
#
loop_
_entity.id
_entity.type
_entity.pdbx_description
1 polymer ?
#
loop_
_entity_poly.entity_id
_entity_poly.type
_entity_poly.pdbx_seq_one_letter_code
_entity_poly.pdbx_strand_id
1 'polypeptide(L)'
;MKREMKSSIFKGIIFLTLIVILNGCTLFQKKSTIPTIEQVYSSILLDDAYRLNKYLIDGFPLDYENSDGKNLLVIALENNSLNSIDILLNKDIDKNKRDNFGKTPIFYVRSFDALKKLCEDKAELNILNNQGEPLFIYFLKNKPISYSEYIITQNIDFQLKDKNGWSAMFWSGIVGNPELIRKMNERGANFLEVDERGNYPIYYVYDEKNLMELLNIKGYDLKKRNLNRENILGEVYLRAVANGFTDVIKRVLELGVNPNYASYGDNAISIAKENKNSEMIKFLNDNGIK
;
A
#
# COMPACT_ATOMS: atom_id res chain seq x y z
N MET A 1 -20.66 10.42 -87.28
CA MET A 1 -20.79 9.01 -86.83
C MET A 1 -19.52 8.41 -86.21
N LYS A 2 -18.36 8.27 -86.90
CA LYS A 2 -17.17 7.59 -86.31
C LYS A 2 -16.53 8.29 -85.09
N ARG A 3 -16.69 9.61 -84.92
CA ARG A 3 -16.12 10.40 -83.80
C ARG A 3 -16.95 10.32 -82.51
N GLU A 4 -18.28 10.28 -82.61
CA GLU A 4 -19.18 10.18 -81.45
C GLU A 4 -19.18 8.77 -80.85
N MET A 5 -19.03 7.74 -81.69
CA MET A 5 -18.94 6.35 -81.23
C MET A 5 -17.69 6.10 -80.38
N LYS A 6 -16.53 6.71 -80.73
CA LYS A 6 -15.31 6.66 -79.90
C LYS A 6 -15.44 7.37 -78.56
N SER A 7 -16.19 8.49 -78.51
CA SER A 7 -16.42 9.24 -77.26
C SER A 7 -17.33 8.47 -76.28
N SER A 8 -18.37 7.80 -76.80
CA SER A 8 -19.27 6.97 -76.00
C SER A 8 -18.57 5.74 -75.42
N ILE A 9 -17.76 5.05 -76.24
CA ILE A 9 -16.97 3.89 -75.78
C ILE A 9 -15.94 4.30 -74.71
N PHE A 10 -15.28 5.45 -74.88
CA PHE A 10 -14.29 5.93 -73.90
C PHE A 10 -14.93 6.32 -72.56
N LYS A 11 -16.12 6.96 -72.59
CA LYS A 11 -16.90 7.26 -71.37
C LYS A 11 -17.42 5.98 -70.69
N GLY A 12 -17.84 4.98 -71.45
CA GLY A 12 -18.26 3.68 -70.93
C GLY A 12 -17.13 2.89 -70.27
N ILE A 13 -15.92 2.93 -70.84
CA ILE A 13 -14.72 2.28 -70.26
C ILE A 13 -14.30 2.98 -68.96
N ILE A 14 -14.32 4.32 -68.91
CA ILE A 14 -14.01 5.07 -67.67
C ILE A 14 -15.04 4.80 -66.57
N PHE A 15 -16.32 4.65 -66.94
CA PHE A 15 -17.39 4.32 -65.99
C PHE A 15 -17.25 2.89 -65.44
N LEU A 16 -16.90 1.92 -66.29
CA LEU A 16 -16.61 0.55 -65.90
C LEU A 16 -15.34 0.44 -65.05
N THR A 17 -14.28 1.19 -65.34
CA THR A 17 -13.09 1.21 -64.48
C THR A 17 -13.36 1.90 -63.15
N LEU A 18 -14.18 2.95 -63.09
CA LEU A 18 -14.64 3.54 -61.83
C LEU A 18 -15.46 2.56 -60.99
N ILE A 19 -16.36 1.78 -61.60
CA ILE A 19 -17.16 0.76 -60.90
C ILE A 19 -16.26 -0.38 -60.38
N VAL A 20 -15.23 -0.79 -61.13
CA VAL A 20 -14.26 -1.80 -60.67
C VAL A 20 -13.36 -1.25 -59.57
N ILE A 21 -13.07 0.06 -59.54
CA ILE A 21 -12.34 0.71 -58.44
C ILE A 21 -13.26 0.88 -57.21
N LEU A 22 -14.52 1.26 -57.39
CA LEU A 22 -15.51 1.41 -56.30
C LEU A 22 -15.93 0.05 -55.70
N ASN A 23 -16.12 -0.99 -56.53
CA ASN A 23 -16.38 -2.36 -56.08
C ASN A 23 -15.09 -3.14 -55.74
N GLY A 24 -13.92 -2.66 -56.17
CA GLY A 24 -12.62 -3.17 -55.75
C GLY A 24 -12.20 -2.65 -54.38
N CYS A 25 -12.68 -1.47 -53.98
CA CYS A 25 -12.47 -0.92 -52.64
C CYS A 25 -13.18 -1.72 -51.53
N THR A 26 -14.18 -2.56 -51.84
CA THR A 26 -14.82 -3.43 -50.84
C THR A 26 -13.99 -4.70 -50.53
N LEU A 27 -12.96 -5.02 -51.32
CA LEU A 27 -12.07 -6.18 -51.10
C LEU A 27 -10.97 -5.96 -50.06
N PHE A 28 -10.87 -4.76 -49.47
CA PHE A 28 -9.96 -4.43 -48.36
C PHE A 28 -10.67 -4.08 -47.06
N GLN A 29 -11.90 -4.54 -46.84
CA GLN A 29 -12.36 -4.74 -45.47
C GLN A 29 -11.60 -5.94 -44.90
N LYS A 30 -10.35 -5.70 -44.46
CA LYS A 30 -9.68 -6.58 -43.51
C LYS A 30 -10.65 -6.69 -42.34
N LYS A 31 -11.34 -7.83 -42.24
CA LYS A 31 -12.28 -8.11 -41.15
C LYS A 31 -11.51 -7.78 -39.88
N SER A 32 -11.85 -6.69 -39.20
CA SER A 32 -11.14 -6.28 -38.00
C SER A 32 -11.46 -7.35 -36.97
N THR A 33 -10.57 -8.32 -36.86
CA THR A 33 -10.66 -9.34 -35.83
C THR A 33 -10.39 -8.61 -34.52
N ILE A 34 -11.37 -8.62 -33.61
CA ILE A 34 -11.19 -8.13 -32.25
C ILE A 34 -9.87 -8.74 -31.73
N PRO A 35 -8.95 -7.93 -31.19
CA PRO A 35 -7.67 -8.44 -30.69
C PRO A 35 -7.86 -9.58 -29.69
N THR A 36 -6.96 -10.56 -29.69
CA THR A 36 -7.04 -11.67 -28.72
C THR A 36 -6.45 -11.26 -27.37
N ILE A 37 -6.84 -11.98 -26.31
CA ILE A 37 -6.27 -11.73 -24.99
C ILE A 37 -4.75 -11.90 -24.96
N GLU A 38 -4.20 -12.86 -25.73
CA GLU A 38 -2.76 -13.09 -25.82
C GLU A 38 -2.04 -11.89 -26.44
N GLN A 39 -2.66 -11.22 -27.42
CA GLN A 39 -2.12 -10.00 -28.01
C GLN A 39 -2.11 -8.86 -26.99
N VAL A 40 -3.21 -8.68 -26.25
CA VAL A 40 -3.31 -7.66 -25.19
C VAL A 40 -2.31 -7.93 -24.08
N TYR A 41 -2.23 -9.16 -23.57
CA TYR A 41 -1.26 -9.56 -22.56
C TYR A 41 0.16 -9.36 -23.02
N SER A 42 0.50 -9.77 -24.24
CA SER A 42 1.84 -9.53 -24.79
C SER A 42 2.16 -8.03 -24.86
N SER A 43 1.21 -7.17 -25.23
CA SER A 43 1.43 -5.71 -25.23
C SER A 43 1.67 -5.15 -23.83
N ILE A 44 0.93 -5.61 -22.83
CA ILE A 44 1.14 -5.19 -21.43
C ILE A 44 2.49 -5.69 -20.93
N LEU A 45 2.83 -6.96 -21.16
CA LEU A 45 4.08 -7.56 -20.70
C LEU A 45 5.33 -6.88 -21.29
N LEU A 46 5.24 -6.43 -22.55
CA LEU A 46 6.28 -5.68 -23.23
C LEU A 46 6.24 -4.17 -22.94
N ASP A 47 5.27 -3.71 -22.14
CA ASP A 47 4.93 -2.30 -21.89
C ASP A 47 4.75 -1.47 -23.17
N ASP A 48 4.20 -2.10 -24.22
CA ASP A 48 3.94 -1.51 -25.53
C ASP A 48 2.59 -0.76 -25.51
N ALA A 49 2.63 0.46 -24.98
CA ALA A 49 1.46 1.33 -24.88
C ALA A 49 0.78 1.62 -26.23
N TYR A 50 1.55 1.66 -27.32
CA TYR A 50 0.98 1.88 -28.65
C TYR A 50 0.09 0.71 -29.06
N ARG A 51 0.59 -0.53 -28.93
CA ARG A 51 -0.22 -1.72 -29.25
C ARG A 51 -1.39 -1.88 -28.30
N LEU A 52 -1.19 -1.67 -27.00
CA LEU A 52 -2.29 -1.74 -26.03
C LEU A 52 -3.41 -0.76 -26.38
N ASN A 53 -3.06 0.52 -26.59
CA ASN A 53 -4.05 1.54 -26.96
C ASN A 53 -4.75 1.18 -28.28
N LYS A 54 -4.01 0.69 -29.26
CA LYS A 54 -4.59 0.21 -30.52
C LYS A 54 -5.57 -0.93 -30.29
N TYR A 55 -5.22 -1.93 -29.50
CA TYR A 55 -6.10 -3.08 -29.26
C TYR A 55 -7.41 -2.68 -28.56
N LEU A 56 -7.34 -1.73 -27.62
CA LEU A 56 -8.52 -1.18 -26.97
C LEU A 56 -9.39 -0.37 -27.95
N ILE A 57 -8.79 0.38 -28.89
CA ILE A 57 -9.53 1.09 -29.96
C ILE A 57 -10.16 0.10 -30.96
N ASP A 58 -9.45 -0.98 -31.28
CA ASP A 58 -9.90 -2.03 -32.20
C ASP A 58 -10.98 -2.96 -31.58
N GLY A 59 -11.45 -2.64 -30.37
CA GLY A 59 -12.64 -3.24 -29.75
C GLY A 59 -12.37 -4.29 -28.67
N PHE A 60 -11.13 -4.43 -28.18
CA PHE A 60 -10.88 -5.28 -27.01
C PHE A 60 -11.56 -4.69 -25.75
N PRO A 61 -12.30 -5.49 -24.96
CA PRO A 61 -13.03 -5.00 -23.79
C PRO A 61 -12.10 -4.44 -22.71
N LEU A 62 -12.30 -3.17 -22.33
CA LEU A 62 -11.57 -2.52 -21.24
C LEU A 62 -11.92 -3.13 -19.88
N ASP A 63 -13.15 -3.61 -19.73
CA ASP A 63 -13.70 -4.30 -18.57
C ASP A 63 -13.38 -5.81 -18.56
N TYR A 64 -12.45 -6.26 -19.40
CA TYR A 64 -11.97 -7.63 -19.37
C TYR A 64 -11.46 -8.01 -17.97
N GLU A 65 -11.84 -9.20 -17.53
CA GLU A 65 -11.35 -9.84 -16.31
C GLU A 65 -10.89 -11.27 -16.62
N ASN A 66 -9.79 -11.70 -16.01
CA ASN A 66 -9.35 -13.08 -16.07
C ASN A 66 -10.12 -13.98 -15.08
N SER A 67 -9.76 -15.26 -14.99
CA SER A 67 -10.41 -16.23 -14.09
C SER A 67 -10.31 -15.88 -12.60
N ASP A 68 -9.36 -15.05 -12.20
CA ASP A 68 -9.18 -14.57 -10.83
C ASP A 68 -9.94 -13.26 -10.56
N GLY A 69 -10.68 -12.74 -11.54
CA GLY A 69 -11.35 -11.43 -11.46
C GLY A 69 -10.39 -10.25 -11.62
N LYS A 70 -9.15 -10.48 -12.08
CA LYS A 70 -8.17 -9.42 -12.29
C LYS A 70 -8.44 -8.71 -13.62
N ASN A 71 -8.61 -7.40 -13.55
CA ASN A 71 -8.73 -6.56 -14.75
C ASN A 71 -7.36 -6.29 -15.40
N LEU A 72 -7.37 -5.64 -16.57
CA LEU A 72 -6.13 -5.29 -17.29
C LEU A 72 -5.17 -4.42 -16.46
N LEU A 73 -5.68 -3.56 -15.57
CA LEU A 73 -4.85 -2.70 -14.72
C LEU A 73 -4.09 -3.51 -13.68
N VAL A 74 -4.70 -4.53 -13.06
CA VAL A 74 -3.98 -5.45 -12.16
C VAL A 74 -2.82 -6.12 -12.89
N ILE A 75 -3.05 -6.59 -14.12
CA ILE A 75 -2.03 -7.28 -14.92
C ILE A 75 -0.86 -6.33 -15.23
N ALA A 76 -1.16 -5.08 -15.61
CA ALA A 76 -0.13 -4.06 -15.83
C ALA A 76 0.65 -3.72 -14.55
N LEU A 77 -0.02 -3.68 -13.39
CA LEU A 77 0.61 -3.42 -12.09
C LEU A 77 1.52 -4.56 -11.63
N GLU A 78 1.09 -5.81 -11.81
CA GLU A 78 1.90 -6.99 -11.50
C GLU A 78 3.13 -7.10 -12.41
N ASN A 79 3.06 -6.61 -13.64
CA ASN A 79 4.23 -6.53 -14.53
C ASN A 79 5.04 -5.24 -14.37
N ASN A 80 4.54 -4.26 -13.61
CA ASN A 80 5.11 -2.91 -13.51
C ASN A 80 5.23 -2.19 -14.87
N SER A 81 4.24 -2.38 -15.75
CA SER A 81 4.15 -1.78 -17.08
C SER A 81 3.64 -0.34 -16.99
N LEU A 82 4.52 0.60 -16.69
CA LEU A 82 4.15 1.98 -16.36
C LEU A 82 3.43 2.69 -17.52
N ASN A 83 3.84 2.47 -18.77
CA ASN A 83 3.15 3.09 -19.91
C ASN A 83 1.77 2.47 -20.13
N SER A 84 1.64 1.16 -19.89
CA SER A 84 0.36 0.46 -19.96
C SER A 84 -0.60 0.93 -18.87
N ILE A 85 -0.09 1.15 -17.65
CA ILE A 85 -0.86 1.75 -16.54
C ILE A 85 -1.41 3.10 -16.98
N ASP A 86 -0.58 3.97 -17.56
CA ASP A 86 -1.02 5.30 -18.03
C ASP A 86 -2.12 5.19 -19.09
N ILE A 87 -1.98 4.31 -20.08
CA ILE A 87 -3.02 4.11 -21.10
C ILE A 87 -4.33 3.64 -20.49
N LEU A 88 -4.29 2.71 -19.55
CA LEU A 88 -5.49 2.14 -18.93
C LEU A 88 -6.20 3.15 -18.03
N LEU A 89 -5.47 3.89 -17.20
CA LEU A 89 -6.03 4.96 -16.37
C LEU A 89 -6.63 6.09 -17.22
N ASN A 90 -5.95 6.53 -18.29
CA ASN A 90 -6.46 7.54 -19.22
C ASN A 90 -7.73 7.12 -20.00
N LYS A 91 -8.07 5.83 -19.99
CA LYS A 91 -9.30 5.29 -20.57
C LYS A 91 -10.39 5.03 -19.53
N ASP A 92 -10.21 5.53 -18.31
CA ASP A 92 -11.16 5.37 -17.21
C ASP A 92 -11.44 3.89 -16.86
N ILE A 93 -10.42 3.02 -16.91
CA ILE A 93 -10.57 1.66 -16.39
C ILE A 93 -10.99 1.72 -14.92
N ASP A 94 -11.84 0.78 -14.47
CA ASP A 94 -12.23 0.68 -13.07
C ASP A 94 -11.02 0.28 -12.18
N LYS A 95 -10.32 1.29 -11.67
CA LYS A 95 -9.18 1.17 -10.76
C LYS A 95 -9.54 0.70 -9.35
N ASN A 96 -10.84 0.58 -9.04
CA ASN A 96 -11.36 0.09 -7.77
C ASN A 96 -12.06 -1.27 -7.91
N LYS A 97 -12.01 -1.88 -9.10
CA LYS A 97 -12.58 -3.21 -9.32
C LYS A 97 -11.95 -4.23 -8.38
N ARG A 98 -12.79 -4.97 -7.66
CA ARG A 98 -12.35 -6.06 -6.78
C ARG A 98 -12.21 -7.36 -7.56
N ASP A 99 -11.08 -8.02 -7.36
CA ASP A 99 -10.87 -9.38 -7.82
C ASP A 99 -11.52 -10.42 -6.88
N ASN A 100 -11.33 -11.71 -7.15
CA ASN A 100 -11.88 -12.81 -6.36
C ASN A 100 -11.32 -12.87 -4.91
N PHE A 101 -10.23 -12.16 -4.61
CA PHE A 101 -9.65 -12.01 -3.28
C PHE A 101 -10.12 -10.72 -2.59
N GLY A 102 -11.01 -9.96 -3.21
CA GLY A 102 -11.50 -8.68 -2.72
C GLY A 102 -10.47 -7.57 -2.80
N LYS A 103 -9.35 -7.78 -3.49
CA LYS A 103 -8.30 -6.77 -3.67
C LYS A 103 -8.65 -5.90 -4.86
N THR A 104 -8.49 -4.59 -4.71
CA THR A 104 -8.49 -3.65 -5.84
C THR A 104 -7.09 -3.54 -6.44
N PRO A 105 -6.93 -2.99 -7.66
CA PRO A 105 -5.64 -2.78 -8.31
C PRO A 105 -4.51 -2.26 -7.42
N ILE A 106 -4.77 -1.31 -6.51
CA ILE A 106 -3.71 -0.72 -5.69
C ILE A 106 -2.99 -1.70 -4.76
N PHE A 107 -3.60 -2.84 -4.40
CA PHE A 107 -2.91 -3.90 -3.66
C PHE A 107 -1.74 -4.54 -4.44
N TYR A 108 -1.75 -4.42 -5.77
CA TYR A 108 -0.81 -5.07 -6.68
C TYR A 108 0.35 -4.17 -7.14
N VAL A 109 0.42 -2.91 -6.68
CA VAL A 109 1.53 -2.00 -7.06
C VAL A 109 2.89 -2.61 -6.73
N ARG A 110 3.80 -2.64 -7.72
CA ARG A 110 5.18 -3.14 -7.55
C ARG A 110 6.25 -2.05 -7.48
N SER A 111 5.95 -0.86 -8.01
CA SER A 111 6.86 0.29 -7.98
C SER A 111 6.20 1.50 -7.32
N PHE A 112 7.05 2.43 -6.88
CA PHE A 112 6.62 3.68 -6.28
C PHE A 112 5.95 4.59 -7.31
N ASP A 113 6.39 4.53 -8.57
CA ASP A 113 5.76 5.29 -9.66
C ASP A 113 4.37 4.76 -9.99
N ALA A 114 4.18 3.44 -9.98
CA ALA A 114 2.83 2.86 -10.12
C ALA A 114 1.90 3.29 -8.98
N LEU A 115 2.39 3.29 -7.73
CA LEU A 115 1.63 3.81 -6.59
C LEU A 115 1.23 5.28 -6.80
N LYS A 116 2.18 6.15 -7.19
CA LYS A 116 1.90 7.56 -7.47
C LYS A 116 0.81 7.73 -8.51
N LYS A 117 0.91 7.03 -9.65
CA LYS A 117 -0.08 7.08 -10.72
C LYS A 117 -1.48 6.73 -10.21
N LEU A 118 -1.62 5.68 -9.42
CA LEU A 118 -2.91 5.29 -8.85
C LEU A 118 -3.45 6.31 -7.84
N CYS A 119 -2.59 6.88 -6.99
CA CYS A 119 -3.01 7.91 -6.04
C CYS A 119 -3.39 9.23 -6.75
N GLU A 120 -2.62 9.66 -7.75
CA GLU A 120 -2.92 10.83 -8.61
C GLU A 120 -4.26 10.66 -9.32
N ASP A 121 -4.55 9.44 -9.78
CA ASP A 121 -5.82 9.08 -10.39
C ASP A 121 -6.94 8.77 -9.37
N LYS A 122 -6.69 9.03 -8.07
CA LYS A 122 -7.66 8.91 -6.97
C LYS A 122 -8.21 7.48 -6.76
N ALA A 123 -7.37 6.47 -6.89
CA ALA A 123 -7.71 5.12 -6.45
C ALA A 123 -8.11 5.11 -4.96
N GLU A 124 -9.09 4.29 -4.60
CA GLU A 124 -9.57 4.19 -3.22
C GLU A 124 -8.52 3.58 -2.29
N LEU A 125 -8.31 4.20 -1.13
CA LEU A 125 -7.30 3.77 -0.17
C LEU A 125 -7.89 3.16 1.11
N ASN A 126 -9.12 3.52 1.46
CA ASN A 126 -9.80 3.06 2.68
C ASN A 126 -10.60 1.79 2.42
N ILE A 127 -9.89 0.77 1.95
CA ILE A 127 -10.45 -0.50 1.47
C ILE A 127 -9.84 -1.68 2.22
N LEU A 128 -10.61 -2.75 2.35
CA LEU A 128 -10.18 -4.02 2.94
C LEU A 128 -10.24 -5.12 1.88
N ASN A 129 -9.31 -6.08 1.94
CA ASN A 129 -9.41 -7.32 1.15
C ASN A 129 -10.37 -8.34 1.81
N ASN A 130 -10.60 -9.50 1.17
CA ASN A 130 -11.48 -10.54 1.72
C ASN A 130 -10.97 -11.17 3.04
N GLN A 131 -9.70 -10.95 3.39
CA GLN A 131 -9.15 -11.37 4.69
C GLN A 131 -9.41 -10.32 5.79
N GLY A 132 -10.15 -9.25 5.49
CA GLY A 132 -10.41 -8.15 6.40
C GLY A 132 -9.18 -7.30 6.71
N GLU A 133 -8.17 -7.32 5.84
CA GLU A 133 -6.95 -6.52 6.02
C GLU A 133 -7.08 -5.18 5.29
N PRO A 134 -7.02 -4.04 6.00
CA PRO A 134 -6.98 -2.72 5.39
C PRO A 134 -5.75 -2.51 4.51
N LEU A 135 -5.91 -1.77 3.40
CA LEU A 135 -4.82 -1.48 2.46
C LEU A 135 -3.57 -0.92 3.15
N PHE A 136 -3.75 0.04 4.05
CA PHE A 136 -2.61 0.68 4.73
C PHE A 136 -1.84 -0.30 5.62
N ILE A 137 -2.53 -1.22 6.31
CA ILE A 137 -1.90 -2.30 7.08
C ILE A 137 -1.19 -3.29 6.14
N TYR A 138 -1.80 -3.65 5.01
CA TYR A 138 -1.15 -4.48 4.00
C TYR A 138 0.15 -3.84 3.50
N PHE A 139 0.17 -2.53 3.29
CA PHE A 139 1.36 -1.79 2.85
C PHE A 139 2.45 -1.78 3.92
N LEU A 140 2.10 -1.50 5.18
CA LEU A 140 3.02 -1.58 6.31
C LEU A 140 3.74 -2.95 6.38
N LYS A 141 3.01 -4.04 6.13
CA LYS A 141 3.53 -5.41 6.27
C LYS A 141 4.27 -5.94 5.05
N ASN A 142 3.91 -5.49 3.85
CA ASN A 142 4.32 -6.16 2.61
C ASN A 142 5.04 -5.23 1.61
N LYS A 143 5.19 -3.93 1.89
CA LYS A 143 5.81 -2.96 0.98
C LYS A 143 6.95 -2.20 1.68
N PRO A 144 7.90 -1.64 0.91
CA PRO A 144 8.87 -0.72 1.47
C PRO A 144 8.20 0.43 2.20
N ILE A 145 8.77 0.86 3.32
CA ILE A 145 8.15 1.85 4.21
C ILE A 145 7.83 3.18 3.52
N SER A 146 8.59 3.54 2.48
CA SER A 146 8.36 4.73 1.65
C SER A 146 6.98 4.76 1.00
N TYR A 147 6.36 3.59 0.75
CA TYR A 147 5.01 3.51 0.20
C TYR A 147 3.99 3.94 1.25
N SER A 148 4.16 3.49 2.49
CA SER A 148 3.33 3.91 3.62
C SER A 148 3.53 5.40 3.92
N GLU A 149 4.77 5.90 3.89
CA GLU A 149 5.09 7.33 4.02
C GLU A 149 4.40 8.19 2.94
N TYR A 150 4.26 7.68 1.72
CA TYR A 150 3.54 8.37 0.66
C TYR A 150 2.03 8.26 0.84
N ILE A 151 1.50 7.07 1.16
CA ILE A 151 0.06 6.86 1.36
C ILE A 151 -0.48 7.76 2.47
N ILE A 152 0.27 7.98 3.55
CA ILE A 152 -0.14 8.93 4.60
C ILE A 152 -0.01 10.41 4.20
N THR A 153 0.27 10.74 2.94
CA THR A 153 0.04 12.09 2.41
C THR A 153 -1.36 12.23 1.80
N GLN A 154 -2.05 11.10 1.57
CA GLN A 154 -3.38 11.00 0.99
C GLN A 154 -4.46 10.86 2.09
N ASN A 155 -5.75 10.88 1.75
CA ASN A 155 -6.82 10.74 2.74
C ASN A 155 -6.98 9.28 3.23
N ILE A 156 -6.35 8.95 4.37
CA ILE A 156 -6.34 7.61 4.97
C ILE A 156 -7.12 7.59 6.27
N ASP A 157 -7.94 6.56 6.43
CA ASP A 157 -8.60 6.21 7.68
C ASP A 157 -7.69 5.30 8.53
N PHE A 158 -7.16 5.86 9.61
CA PHE A 158 -6.33 5.12 10.56
C PHE A 158 -7.13 4.19 11.49
N GLN A 159 -8.46 4.30 11.52
CA GLN A 159 -9.33 3.52 12.41
C GLN A 159 -9.68 2.14 11.87
N LEU A 160 -9.35 1.85 10.61
CA LEU A 160 -9.55 0.53 10.04
C LEU A 160 -8.67 -0.49 10.76
N LYS A 161 -9.30 -1.59 11.18
CA LYS A 161 -8.66 -2.67 11.94
C LYS A 161 -8.56 -3.93 11.10
N ASP A 162 -7.48 -4.67 11.29
CA ASP A 162 -7.35 -6.02 10.76
C ASP A 162 -8.22 -7.03 11.56
N LYS A 163 -8.21 -8.28 11.13
CA LYS A 163 -8.97 -9.38 11.77
C LYS A 163 -8.60 -9.67 13.23
N ASN A 164 -7.46 -9.17 13.72
CA ASN A 164 -7.04 -9.29 15.12
C ASN A 164 -7.46 -8.05 15.95
N GLY A 165 -8.23 -7.13 15.35
CA GLY A 165 -8.61 -5.87 15.97
C GLY A 165 -7.48 -4.84 16.01
N TRP A 166 -6.38 -5.06 15.30
CA TRP A 166 -5.24 -4.15 15.29
C TRP A 166 -5.38 -3.11 14.17
N SER A 167 -5.28 -1.85 14.56
CA SER A 167 -5.23 -0.72 13.63
C SER A 167 -3.82 -0.55 13.04
N ALA A 168 -3.67 0.45 12.17
CA ALA A 168 -2.37 0.86 11.66
C ALA A 168 -1.40 1.35 12.76
N MET A 169 -1.89 1.87 13.89
CA MET A 169 -1.04 2.40 14.97
C MET A 169 -0.21 1.28 15.63
N PHE A 170 -0.80 0.09 15.80
CA PHE A 170 -0.09 -1.09 16.32
C PHE A 170 1.01 -1.52 15.35
N TRP A 171 0.67 -1.62 14.07
CA TRP A 171 1.62 -2.05 13.05
C TRP A 171 2.73 -1.02 12.81
N SER A 172 2.44 0.28 12.77
CA SER A 172 3.45 1.32 12.50
C SER A 172 4.51 1.41 13.61
N GLY A 173 4.15 1.10 14.86
CA GLY A 173 5.14 0.98 15.94
C GLY A 173 6.13 -0.17 15.73
N ILE A 174 5.65 -1.31 15.20
CA ILE A 174 6.43 -2.55 15.07
C ILE A 174 7.26 -2.57 13.78
N VAL A 175 6.64 -2.26 12.64
CA VAL A 175 7.27 -2.37 11.31
C VAL A 175 7.55 -1.02 10.66
N GLY A 176 7.09 0.07 11.27
CA GLY A 176 7.32 1.42 10.77
C GLY A 176 8.63 2.02 11.22
N ASN A 177 8.75 3.34 11.05
CA ASN A 177 9.90 4.13 11.45
C ASN A 177 9.43 5.40 12.21
N PRO A 178 10.33 6.15 12.86
CA PRO A 178 9.96 7.34 13.64
C PRO A 178 9.28 8.42 12.78
N GLU A 179 9.73 8.61 11.55
CA GLU A 179 9.16 9.59 10.61
C GLU A 179 7.68 9.31 10.34
N LEU A 180 7.35 8.05 10.06
CA LEU A 180 6.00 7.60 9.79
C LEU A 180 5.11 7.77 11.01
N ILE A 181 5.57 7.34 12.18
CA ILE A 181 4.84 7.49 13.45
C ILE A 181 4.52 8.95 13.72
N ARG A 182 5.53 9.83 13.58
CA ARG A 182 5.36 11.27 13.80
C ARG A 182 4.34 11.88 12.84
N LYS A 183 4.48 11.63 11.54
CA LYS A 183 3.54 12.14 10.53
C LYS A 183 2.12 11.59 10.72
N MET A 184 1.97 10.31 11.09
CA MET A 184 0.66 9.74 11.43
C MET A 184 0.04 10.47 12.62
N ASN A 185 0.81 10.72 13.69
CA ASN A 185 0.36 11.46 14.86
C ASN A 185 -0.03 12.92 14.53
N GLU A 186 0.76 13.62 13.71
CA GLU A 186 0.45 14.97 13.20
C GLU A 186 -0.86 15.01 12.40
N ARG A 187 -1.21 13.89 11.75
CA ARG A 187 -2.47 13.71 11.01
C ARG A 187 -3.62 13.15 11.86
N GLY A 188 -3.46 13.09 13.18
CA GLY A 188 -4.52 12.69 14.11
C GLY A 188 -4.67 11.18 14.32
N ALA A 189 -3.67 10.37 13.96
CA ALA A 189 -3.64 8.97 14.38
C ALA A 189 -3.58 8.85 15.90
N ASN A 190 -4.44 8.03 16.50
CA ASN A 190 -4.54 7.88 17.95
C ASN A 190 -3.67 6.73 18.46
N PHE A 191 -2.40 7.01 18.78
CA PHE A 191 -1.50 6.04 19.40
C PHE A 191 -1.78 5.73 20.89
N LEU A 192 -2.87 6.29 21.44
CA LEU A 192 -3.39 5.98 22.78
C LEU A 192 -4.67 5.14 22.73
N GLU A 193 -5.03 4.59 21.58
CA GLU A 193 -6.05 3.55 21.54
C GLU A 193 -5.55 2.27 22.22
N VAL A 194 -6.47 1.40 22.62
CA VAL A 194 -6.14 0.10 23.20
C VAL A 194 -6.68 -1.03 22.35
N ASP A 195 -5.92 -2.13 22.31
CA ASP A 195 -6.39 -3.38 21.74
C ASP A 195 -7.31 -4.13 22.71
N GLU A 196 -7.75 -5.33 22.32
CA GLU A 196 -8.60 -6.20 23.13
C GLU A 196 -7.93 -6.66 24.43
N ARG A 197 -6.59 -6.58 24.54
CA ARG A 197 -5.83 -6.88 25.76
C ARG A 197 -5.66 -5.66 26.65
N GLY A 198 -6.15 -4.50 26.22
CA GLY A 198 -6.02 -3.24 26.94
C GLY A 198 -4.64 -2.59 26.81
N ASN A 199 -3.84 -3.00 25.82
CA ASN A 199 -2.49 -2.49 25.56
C ASN A 199 -2.52 -1.32 24.56
N TYR A 200 -1.73 -0.29 24.83
CA TYR A 200 -1.40 0.74 23.84
C TYR A 200 -0.45 0.16 22.77
N PRO A 201 -0.42 0.72 21.53
CA PRO A 201 0.55 0.34 20.51
C PRO A 201 2.00 0.23 20.99
N ILE A 202 2.45 1.18 21.81
CA ILE A 202 3.82 1.21 22.37
C ILE A 202 4.19 -0.07 23.14
N TYR A 203 3.20 -0.76 23.72
CA TYR A 203 3.41 -2.01 24.45
C TYR A 203 4.08 -3.08 23.59
N TYR A 204 3.83 -3.11 22.29
CA TYR A 204 4.33 -4.14 21.38
C TYR A 204 5.63 -3.77 20.65
N VAL A 205 6.20 -2.60 20.93
CA VAL A 205 7.38 -2.10 20.21
C VAL A 205 8.67 -2.52 20.90
N TYR A 206 9.64 -2.95 20.08
CA TYR A 206 10.98 -3.40 20.49
C TYR A 206 12.12 -2.61 19.84
N ASP A 207 11.82 -1.69 18.91
CA ASP A 207 12.81 -0.79 18.32
C ASP A 207 12.96 0.48 19.16
N GLU A 208 14.21 0.85 19.49
CA GLU A 208 14.52 2.00 20.35
C GLU A 208 14.01 3.32 19.77
N LYS A 209 14.17 3.54 18.45
CA LYS A 209 13.81 4.81 17.83
C LYS A 209 12.30 4.96 17.75
N ASN A 210 11.57 3.89 17.44
CA ASN A 210 10.11 3.88 17.43
C ASN A 210 9.55 4.05 18.85
N LEU A 211 10.16 3.43 19.87
CA LEU A 211 9.81 3.68 21.28
C LEU A 211 9.99 5.15 21.64
N MET A 212 11.13 5.75 21.30
CA MET A 212 11.39 7.17 21.58
C MET A 212 10.35 8.09 20.93
N GLU A 213 10.00 7.87 19.67
CA GLU A 213 8.98 8.68 19.00
C GLU A 213 7.60 8.49 19.65
N LEU A 214 7.21 7.26 19.99
CA LEU A 214 5.95 7.01 20.69
C LEU A 214 5.91 7.66 22.08
N LEU A 215 7.01 7.68 22.82
CA LEU A 215 7.11 8.36 24.13
C LEU A 215 7.05 9.89 24.04
N ASN A 216 7.13 10.47 22.84
CA ASN A 216 6.87 11.90 22.63
C ASN A 216 5.37 12.20 22.56
N ILE A 217 4.52 11.18 22.38
CA ILE A 217 3.07 11.33 22.37
C ILE A 217 2.59 11.60 23.80
N LYS A 218 1.81 12.67 23.95
CA LYS A 218 1.28 13.12 25.25
C LYS A 218 -0.01 12.38 25.57
N GLY A 219 -0.30 12.22 26.86
CA GLY A 219 -1.60 11.73 27.34
C GLY A 219 -1.62 10.26 27.77
N TYR A 220 -0.47 9.59 27.85
CA TYR A 220 -0.38 8.27 28.46
C TYR A 220 -0.92 8.29 29.90
N ASP A 221 -1.82 7.36 30.21
CA ASP A 221 -2.20 7.06 31.59
C ASP A 221 -1.10 6.18 32.21
N LEU A 222 -0.28 6.77 33.07
CA LEU A 222 0.82 6.10 33.78
C LEU A 222 0.35 4.97 34.70
N LYS A 223 -0.93 4.91 35.06
CA LYS A 223 -1.52 3.86 35.89
C LYS A 223 -2.22 2.80 35.06
N LYS A 224 -2.31 2.96 33.74
CA LYS A 224 -3.01 2.03 32.86
C LYS A 224 -2.42 0.63 33.00
N ARG A 225 -3.31 -0.31 33.26
CA ARG A 225 -3.01 -1.74 33.26
C ARG A 225 -3.74 -2.45 32.14
N ASN A 226 -3.08 -3.47 31.59
CA ASN A 226 -3.67 -4.39 30.63
C ASN A 226 -4.43 -5.52 31.35
N LEU A 227 -5.00 -6.47 30.59
CA LEU A 227 -5.77 -7.58 31.16
C LEU A 227 -4.92 -8.53 32.03
N ASN A 228 -3.60 -8.58 31.83
CA ASN A 228 -2.66 -9.31 32.68
C ASN A 228 -2.29 -8.56 33.97
N ARG A 229 -2.90 -7.39 34.21
CA ARG A 229 -2.58 -6.46 35.31
C ARG A 229 -1.18 -5.86 35.22
N GLU A 230 -0.50 -5.96 34.10
CA GLU A 230 0.81 -5.33 33.86
C GLU A 230 0.60 -3.82 33.65
N ASN A 231 1.49 -3.00 34.19
CA ASN A 231 1.50 -1.57 33.88
C ASN A 231 2.17 -1.35 32.52
N ILE A 232 1.47 -0.72 31.57
CA ILE A 232 1.92 -0.68 30.18
C ILE A 232 3.29 0.00 30.04
N LEU A 233 3.47 1.20 30.60
CA LEU A 233 4.75 1.90 30.51
C LEU A 233 5.81 1.31 31.44
N GLY A 234 5.40 0.61 32.51
CA GLY A 234 6.29 -0.22 33.33
C GLY A 234 6.90 -1.36 32.53
N GLU A 235 6.12 -2.05 31.70
CA GLU A 235 6.64 -3.08 30.78
C GLU A 235 7.58 -2.49 29.73
N VAL A 236 7.26 -1.32 29.18
CA VAL A 236 8.16 -0.59 28.27
C VAL A 236 9.47 -0.23 28.98
N TYR A 237 9.41 0.21 30.24
CA TYR A 237 10.59 0.50 31.06
C TYR A 237 11.46 -0.73 31.30
N LEU A 238 10.91 -1.85 31.75
CA LEU A 238 11.68 -3.09 31.98
C LEU A 238 12.28 -3.63 30.68
N ARG A 239 11.55 -3.53 29.56
CA ARG A 239 12.08 -3.91 28.25
C ARG A 239 13.23 -3.00 27.81
N ALA A 240 13.14 -1.70 28.05
CA ALA A 240 14.22 -0.76 27.74
C ALA A 240 15.49 -1.10 28.54
N VAL A 241 15.34 -1.49 29.81
CA VAL A 241 16.44 -2.00 30.65
C VAL A 241 17.04 -3.27 30.07
N ALA A 242 16.20 -4.25 29.70
CA ALA A 242 16.66 -5.52 29.13
C ALA A 242 17.48 -5.33 27.84
N ASN A 243 17.13 -4.34 27.02
CA ASN A 243 17.78 -4.06 25.73
C ASN A 243 18.88 -2.98 25.80
N GLY A 244 19.13 -2.36 26.95
CA GLY A 244 20.17 -1.33 27.06
C GLY A 244 19.75 0.06 26.55
N PHE A 245 18.46 0.33 26.32
CA PHE A 245 17.95 1.58 25.73
C PHE A 245 17.93 2.73 26.75
N THR A 246 19.11 3.26 27.09
CA THR A 246 19.26 4.26 28.16
C THR A 246 18.44 5.53 27.93
N ASP A 247 18.25 5.97 26.70
CA ASP A 247 17.45 7.16 26.41
C ASP A 247 15.95 6.90 26.57
N VAL A 248 15.48 5.71 26.18
CA VAL A 248 14.10 5.25 26.47
C VAL A 248 13.89 5.18 27.98
N ILE A 249 14.85 4.65 28.75
CA ILE A 249 14.78 4.60 30.21
C ILE A 249 14.65 6.01 30.81
N LYS A 250 15.52 6.95 30.44
CA LYS A 250 15.41 8.34 30.92
C LYS A 250 14.04 8.91 30.60
N ARG A 251 13.58 8.72 29.36
CA ARG A 251 12.32 9.28 28.88
C ARG A 251 11.11 8.74 29.63
N VAL A 252 11.02 7.43 29.88
CA VAL A 252 9.90 6.87 30.65
C VAL A 252 9.92 7.33 32.11
N LEU A 253 11.10 7.51 32.71
CA LEU A 253 11.23 8.04 34.07
C LEU A 253 10.84 9.53 34.14
N GLU A 254 11.20 10.34 33.15
CA GLU A 254 10.74 11.73 33.02
C GLU A 254 9.22 11.84 32.92
N LEU A 255 8.56 10.86 32.27
CA LEU A 255 7.10 10.78 32.22
C LEU A 255 6.49 10.40 33.58
N GLY A 256 7.28 9.99 34.57
CA GLY A 256 6.82 9.62 35.91
C GLY A 256 6.51 8.13 36.09
N VAL A 257 7.04 7.26 35.23
CA VAL A 257 6.97 5.80 35.45
C VAL A 257 7.69 5.45 36.75
N ASN A 258 7.08 4.56 37.55
CA ASN A 258 7.68 4.12 38.82
C ASN A 258 9.01 3.38 38.55
N PRO A 259 10.17 3.89 39.00
CA PRO A 259 11.46 3.23 38.81
C PRO A 259 11.54 1.86 39.49
N ASN A 260 10.72 1.64 40.53
CA ASN A 260 10.64 0.37 41.25
C ASN A 260 9.53 -0.54 40.69
N TYR A 261 9.05 -0.29 39.47
CA TYR A 261 8.11 -1.19 38.82
C TYR A 261 8.72 -2.59 38.72
N ALA A 262 7.93 -3.59 39.08
CA ALA A 262 8.29 -4.98 38.98
C ALA A 262 7.16 -5.77 38.32
N SER A 263 7.52 -6.72 37.47
CA SER A 263 6.60 -7.60 36.76
C SER A 263 7.04 -9.04 36.93
N TYR A 264 6.14 -9.90 37.38
CA TYR A 264 6.43 -11.33 37.66
C TYR A 264 7.67 -11.60 38.54
N GLY A 265 8.07 -10.64 39.38
CA GLY A 265 9.25 -10.72 40.25
C GLY A 265 10.48 -9.99 39.70
N ASP A 266 10.45 -9.62 38.42
CA ASP A 266 11.55 -8.92 37.75
C ASP A 266 11.40 -7.41 37.86
N ASN A 267 12.48 -6.75 38.25
CA ASN A 267 12.62 -5.30 38.23
C ASN A 267 13.86 -4.90 37.42
N ALA A 268 14.08 -3.60 37.23
CA ALA A 268 15.19 -3.12 36.41
C ALA A 268 16.57 -3.66 36.88
N ILE A 269 16.80 -3.73 38.18
CA ILE A 269 18.07 -4.20 38.74
C ILE A 269 18.23 -5.72 38.61
N SER A 270 17.17 -6.50 38.80
CA SER A 270 17.24 -7.97 38.60
C SER A 270 17.52 -8.28 37.13
N ILE A 271 16.80 -7.64 36.19
CA ILE A 271 17.01 -7.81 34.75
C ILE A 271 18.45 -7.45 34.35
N ALA A 272 18.98 -6.31 34.82
CA ALA A 272 20.34 -5.89 34.50
C ALA A 272 21.40 -6.88 35.03
N LYS A 273 21.17 -7.47 36.21
CA LYS A 273 22.02 -8.51 36.81
C LYS A 273 21.96 -9.83 36.05
N GLU A 274 20.77 -10.29 35.68
CA GLU A 274 20.57 -11.51 34.90
C GLU A 274 21.23 -11.43 33.53
N ASN A 275 21.12 -10.27 32.87
CA ASN A 275 21.81 -9.98 31.61
C ASN A 275 23.32 -9.74 31.78
N LYS A 276 23.85 -9.74 33.02
CA LYS A 276 25.25 -9.44 33.36
C LYS A 276 25.72 -8.10 32.77
N ASN A 277 24.81 -7.13 32.66
CA ASN A 277 25.08 -5.82 32.07
C ASN A 277 25.55 -4.84 33.16
N SER A 278 26.86 -4.83 33.43
CA SER A 278 27.47 -3.97 34.46
C SER A 278 27.30 -2.48 34.19
N GLU A 279 27.29 -2.07 32.92
CA GLU A 279 27.06 -0.69 32.52
C GLU A 279 25.62 -0.25 32.86
N MET A 280 24.62 -1.10 32.59
CA MET A 280 23.23 -0.84 32.96
C MET A 280 23.04 -0.81 34.48
N ILE A 281 23.66 -1.74 35.22
CA ILE A 281 23.61 -1.70 36.70
C ILE A 281 24.17 -0.37 37.21
N LYS A 282 25.31 0.06 36.68
CA LYS A 282 25.91 1.36 37.05
C LYS A 282 24.97 2.50 36.69
N PHE A 283 24.45 2.52 35.46
CA PHE A 283 23.51 3.54 34.99
C PHE A 283 22.26 3.64 35.89
N LEU A 284 21.65 2.51 36.25
CA LEU A 284 20.49 2.47 37.14
C LEU A 284 20.83 3.02 38.54
N ASN A 285 21.95 2.58 39.12
CA ASN A 285 22.42 3.07 40.43
C ASN A 285 22.71 4.57 40.41
N ASP A 286 23.36 5.08 39.36
CA ASP A 286 23.69 6.49 39.17
C ASP A 286 22.41 7.36 39.05
N ASN A 287 21.29 6.75 38.61
CA ASN A 287 19.96 7.37 38.56
C ASN A 287 19.11 7.06 39.82
N GLY A 288 19.70 6.53 40.89
CA GLY A 288 19.04 6.31 42.18
C GLY A 288 18.11 5.09 42.23
N ILE A 289 18.18 4.20 41.23
CA ILE A 289 17.38 2.98 41.11
C ILE A 289 18.20 1.84 41.72
N LYS A 290 17.70 1.21 42.79
CA LYS A 290 18.44 0.24 43.62
C LYS A 290 17.76 -1.11 43.70
#